data_AF-A0AAX2RCT0-F1
#
_entry.id   AF-A0AAX2RCT0-F1
#
_cell.length_a   1.000
_cell.length_b   1.000
_cell.length_c   1.000
_cell.angle_alpha   90.00
_cell.angle_beta   90.00
_cell.angle_gamma   90.00
#
_symmetry.space_group_name_H-M   'P 1'
#
loop_
_entity.id
_entity.type
_entity.pdbx_description
1 polymer ?
#
loop_
_entity_poly.entity_id
_entity_poly.type
_entity_poly.pdbx_seq_one_letter_code
_entity_poly.pdbx_strand_id
1 'polypeptide(L)'
;LVSSGTDEGYRQKYDAYAADTVTDYLLRDRDNPSSVLSCIEAARSNARMVRTALTREAWESVNGAWLALRRALAQPVPESELPAVLDEVKRETALILGSFYSTMLRNEIFDFAQIGAFIERADNTARIIDVKYHLLLPSVSHVGTILDTNHWESILRSVEAHNSYRWVYGVKYKPMNIADYLLLNGRMPRSLRHCYGRVMSSLNLLVKEHGTAHACHDTAAQTLTMLSDSTIERIFKNGLHEFLTGFIRRNQQLGLDIAQAYNFD
;
A
#
# COMPACT_ATOMS: atom_id res chain seq x y z
N LEU A 1 -11.80 3.83 -4.42
CA LEU A 1 -11.90 3.86 -5.90
C LEU A 1 -10.73 4.60 -6.51
N VAL A 2 -10.62 5.93 -6.41
CA VAL A 2 -9.46 6.66 -6.97
C VAL A 2 -8.14 6.22 -6.32
N SER A 3 -8.09 6.14 -4.98
CA SER A 3 -6.88 5.72 -4.26
C SER A 3 -6.47 4.28 -4.55
N SER A 4 -7.43 3.41 -4.85
CA SER A 4 -7.21 2.01 -5.24
C SER A 4 -6.95 1.83 -6.74
N GLY A 5 -7.01 2.91 -7.53
CA GLY A 5 -6.85 2.85 -8.99
C GLY A 5 -8.01 2.19 -9.75
N THR A 6 -9.18 2.03 -9.11
CA THR A 6 -10.30 1.24 -9.65
C THR A 6 -11.52 2.07 -10.05
N ASP A 7 -11.40 3.40 -10.05
CA ASP A 7 -12.50 4.33 -10.35
C ASP A 7 -13.02 4.19 -11.79
N GLU A 8 -12.13 4.04 -12.77
CA GLU A 8 -12.51 3.88 -14.16
C GLU A 8 -13.32 2.59 -14.39
N GLY A 9 -12.82 1.45 -13.90
CA GLY A 9 -13.55 0.17 -13.97
C GLY A 9 -14.89 0.21 -13.25
N TYR A 10 -15.00 0.96 -12.14
CA TYR A 10 -16.27 1.14 -11.45
C TYR A 10 -17.28 1.90 -12.31
N ARG A 11 -16.87 3.02 -12.93
CA ARG A 11 -17.72 3.85 -13.79
C ARG A 11 -18.18 3.14 -15.07
N GLN A 12 -17.44 2.13 -15.53
CA GLN A 12 -17.89 1.29 -16.64
C GLN A 12 -19.06 0.38 -16.27
N LYS A 13 -19.25 0.10 -14.97
CA LYS A 13 -20.28 -0.82 -14.46
C LYS A 13 -21.45 -0.10 -13.78
N TYR A 14 -21.22 1.06 -13.18
CA TYR A 14 -22.21 1.80 -12.41
C TYR A 14 -22.29 3.28 -12.80
N ASP A 15 -23.52 3.78 -12.98
CA ASP A 15 -23.78 5.18 -13.35
C ASP A 15 -23.61 6.16 -12.17
N ALA A 16 -23.67 5.66 -10.94
CA ALA A 16 -23.60 6.47 -9.73
C ALA A 16 -22.75 5.82 -8.64
N TYR A 17 -22.21 6.65 -7.75
CA TYR A 17 -21.53 6.21 -6.55
C TYR A 17 -22.55 6.01 -5.43
N ALA A 18 -22.86 4.76 -5.09
CA ALA A 18 -23.67 4.42 -3.93
C ALA A 18 -22.88 3.53 -2.97
N ALA A 19 -23.09 3.67 -1.66
CA ALA A 19 -22.24 3.04 -0.65
C ALA A 19 -22.23 1.51 -0.77
N ASP A 20 -23.37 0.90 -1.07
CA ASP A 20 -23.56 -0.53 -1.28
C ASP A 20 -22.79 -1.06 -2.50
N THR A 21 -22.95 -0.41 -3.65
CA THR A 21 -22.29 -0.78 -4.91
C THR A 21 -20.77 -0.56 -4.85
N VAL A 22 -20.31 0.53 -4.22
CA VAL A 22 -18.88 0.77 -3.98
C VAL A 22 -18.29 -0.29 -3.04
N THR A 23 -19.02 -0.65 -1.99
CA THR A 23 -18.58 -1.67 -1.02
C THR A 23 -18.49 -3.03 -1.70
N ASP A 24 -19.51 -3.42 -2.45
CA ASP A 24 -19.52 -4.69 -3.17
C ASP A 24 -18.42 -4.75 -4.23
N TYR A 25 -18.22 -3.66 -4.96
CA TYR A 25 -17.16 -3.54 -5.96
C TYR A 25 -15.74 -3.70 -5.39
N LEU A 26 -15.49 -3.16 -4.19
CA LEU A 26 -14.20 -3.26 -3.53
C LEU A 26 -13.97 -4.60 -2.83
N LEU A 27 -15.03 -5.26 -2.37
CA LEU A 27 -14.90 -6.51 -1.62
C LEU A 27 -15.00 -7.76 -2.50
N ARG A 28 -15.94 -7.77 -3.45
CA ARG A 28 -16.46 -9.01 -4.05
C ARG A 28 -16.39 -9.07 -5.56
N ASP A 29 -16.41 -7.92 -6.23
CA ASP A 29 -16.53 -7.88 -7.68
C ASP A 29 -15.31 -8.49 -8.38
N ARG A 30 -15.56 -9.49 -9.22
CA ARG A 30 -14.54 -10.26 -9.93
C ARG A 30 -14.02 -9.56 -11.18
N ASP A 31 -14.76 -8.57 -11.68
CA ASP A 31 -14.29 -7.71 -12.78
C ASP A 31 -13.28 -6.68 -12.27
N ASN A 32 -13.22 -6.47 -10.95
CA ASN A 32 -12.22 -5.67 -10.28
C ASN A 32 -11.04 -6.55 -9.81
N PRO A 33 -9.86 -6.51 -10.47
CA PRO A 33 -8.71 -7.30 -10.04
C PRO A 33 -8.16 -6.89 -8.68
N SER A 34 -8.47 -5.68 -8.22
CA SER A 34 -8.07 -5.16 -6.90
C SER A 34 -9.14 -5.37 -5.81
N SER A 35 -10.22 -6.11 -6.08
CA SER A 35 -11.18 -6.46 -5.03
C SER A 35 -10.56 -7.44 -4.04
N VAL A 36 -11.02 -7.43 -2.79
CA VAL A 36 -10.50 -8.34 -1.75
C VAL A 36 -10.59 -9.80 -2.19
N LEU A 37 -11.71 -10.19 -2.79
CA LEU A 37 -11.92 -11.54 -3.30
C LEU A 37 -10.96 -11.89 -4.45
N SER A 38 -10.78 -10.99 -5.42
CA SER A 38 -9.83 -11.19 -6.53
C SER A 38 -8.39 -11.31 -6.03
N CYS A 39 -7.97 -10.43 -5.11
CA CYS A 39 -6.63 -10.44 -4.54
C CYS A 39 -6.33 -11.74 -3.78
N ILE A 40 -7.25 -12.22 -2.92
CA ILE A 40 -7.00 -13.46 -2.17
C ILE A 40 -7.07 -14.71 -3.05
N GLU A 41 -7.90 -14.70 -4.10
CA GLU A 41 -7.91 -15.76 -5.12
C GLU A 41 -6.59 -15.81 -5.90
N ALA A 42 -6.08 -14.66 -6.34
CA ALA A 42 -4.78 -14.54 -7.00
C ALA A 42 -3.63 -14.99 -6.09
N ALA A 43 -3.60 -14.51 -4.83
CA ALA A 43 -2.59 -14.90 -3.85
C ALA A 43 -2.56 -16.42 -3.61
N ARG A 44 -3.73 -17.05 -3.45
CA ARG A 44 -3.84 -18.51 -3.33
C ARG A 44 -3.36 -19.23 -4.59
N SER A 45 -3.74 -18.75 -5.77
CA SER A 45 -3.33 -19.35 -7.05
C SER A 45 -1.82 -19.33 -7.21
N ASN A 46 -1.20 -18.17 -6.97
CA ASN A 46 0.25 -17.98 -7.04
C ASN A 46 0.95 -18.88 -6.01
N ALA A 47 0.49 -18.88 -4.76
CA ALA A 47 1.04 -19.74 -3.72
C ALA A 47 0.95 -21.24 -4.05
N ARG A 48 -0.11 -21.65 -4.79
CA ARG A 48 -0.28 -23.04 -5.22
C ARG A 48 0.71 -23.41 -6.33
N MET A 49 0.97 -22.49 -7.27
CA MET A 49 1.94 -22.70 -8.35
C MET A 49 3.36 -22.90 -7.83
N VAL A 50 3.73 -22.16 -6.78
CA VAL A 50 5.07 -22.25 -6.15
C VAL A 50 5.05 -22.97 -4.80
N ARG A 51 4.17 -23.96 -4.63
CA ARG A 51 3.92 -24.62 -3.33
C ARG A 51 5.19 -25.16 -2.66
N THR A 52 6.16 -25.61 -3.45
CA THR A 52 7.46 -26.15 -3.01
C THR A 52 8.44 -25.08 -2.53
N ALA A 53 8.25 -23.83 -2.96
CA ALA A 53 9.06 -22.68 -2.54
C ALA A 53 8.56 -22.06 -1.22
N LEU A 54 7.34 -22.38 -0.79
CA LEU A 54 6.73 -21.87 0.44
C LEU A 54 6.90 -22.86 1.60
N THR A 55 7.11 -22.32 2.79
CA THR A 55 6.96 -23.10 4.02
C THR A 55 5.52 -23.59 4.17
N ARG A 56 5.35 -24.60 5.03
CA ARG A 56 4.01 -25.13 5.32
C ARG A 56 3.12 -24.05 5.93
N GLU A 57 3.65 -23.27 6.86
CA GLU A 57 2.96 -22.22 7.60
C GLU A 57 2.54 -21.06 6.68
N ALA A 58 3.43 -20.64 5.77
CA ALA A 58 3.10 -19.62 4.77
C ALA A 58 1.99 -20.09 3.81
N TRP A 59 2.05 -21.34 3.35
CA TRP A 59 0.97 -21.91 2.53
C TRP A 59 -0.36 -22.04 3.28
N GLU A 60 -0.34 -22.61 4.49
CA GLU A 60 -1.54 -22.86 5.27
C GLU A 60 -2.24 -21.55 5.66
N SER A 61 -1.48 -20.48 5.98
CA SER A 61 -2.05 -19.15 6.25
C SER A 61 -2.73 -18.54 5.02
N VAL A 62 -2.12 -18.58 3.82
CA VAL A 62 -2.76 -18.10 2.58
C VAL A 62 -4.00 -18.93 2.23
N ASN A 63 -3.92 -20.25 2.32
CA ASN A 63 -5.06 -21.13 2.03
C ASN A 63 -6.20 -20.94 3.04
N GLY A 64 -5.88 -20.78 4.32
CA GLY A 64 -6.84 -20.50 5.39
C GLY A 64 -7.54 -19.16 5.20
N ALA A 65 -6.79 -18.10 4.93
CA ALA A 65 -7.31 -16.78 4.60
C ALA A 65 -8.27 -16.83 3.40
N TRP A 66 -7.90 -17.54 2.32
CA TRP A 66 -8.80 -17.74 1.19
C TRP A 66 -10.10 -18.44 1.58
N LEU A 67 -10.04 -19.51 2.38
CA LEU A 67 -11.25 -20.22 2.83
C LEU A 67 -12.16 -19.33 3.66
N ALA A 68 -11.59 -18.54 4.58
CA ALA A 68 -12.31 -17.62 5.44
C ALA A 68 -12.95 -16.49 4.62
N LEU A 69 -12.17 -15.78 3.81
CA LEU A 69 -12.63 -14.63 3.05
C LEU A 69 -13.62 -15.03 1.96
N ARG A 70 -13.42 -16.17 1.27
CA ARG A 70 -14.40 -16.67 0.30
C ARG A 70 -15.76 -16.98 0.94
N ARG A 71 -15.76 -17.42 2.20
CA ARG A 71 -17.01 -17.65 2.96
C ARG A 71 -17.65 -16.34 3.39
N ALA A 72 -16.87 -15.44 4.00
CA ALA A 72 -17.35 -14.15 4.49
C ALA A 72 -17.90 -13.27 3.35
N LEU A 73 -17.31 -13.39 2.16
CA LEU A 73 -17.63 -12.59 0.98
C LEU A 73 -18.53 -13.34 -0.03
N ALA A 74 -19.18 -14.44 0.39
CA ALA A 74 -20.04 -15.22 -0.50
C ALA A 74 -21.29 -14.42 -0.95
N GLN A 75 -21.81 -13.55 -0.09
CA GLN A 75 -22.98 -12.70 -0.33
C GLN A 75 -22.65 -11.22 -0.08
N PRO A 76 -23.46 -10.26 -0.60
CA PRO A 76 -23.23 -8.84 -0.34
C PRO A 76 -23.22 -8.59 1.16
N VAL A 77 -22.21 -7.84 1.63
CA VAL A 77 -22.02 -7.58 3.06
C VAL A 77 -22.93 -6.44 3.49
N PRO A 78 -23.86 -6.65 4.46
CA PRO A 78 -24.67 -5.58 5.00
C PRO A 78 -23.80 -4.52 5.69
N GLU A 79 -24.23 -3.25 5.65
CA GLU A 79 -23.49 -2.14 6.26
C GLU A 79 -23.18 -2.37 7.75
N SER A 80 -24.11 -3.01 8.49
CA SER A 80 -23.93 -3.35 9.90
C SER A 80 -22.83 -4.38 10.17
N GLU A 81 -22.52 -5.24 9.19
CA GLU A 81 -21.50 -6.30 9.30
C GLU A 81 -20.16 -5.90 8.68
N LEU A 82 -20.14 -4.83 7.89
CA LEU A 82 -18.95 -4.35 7.19
C LEU A 82 -17.72 -4.17 8.12
N PRO A 83 -17.84 -3.56 9.31
CA PRO A 83 -16.68 -3.45 10.22
C PRO A 83 -16.08 -4.80 10.60
N ALA A 84 -16.92 -5.80 10.89
CA ALA A 84 -16.47 -7.13 11.29
C ALA A 84 -15.77 -7.86 10.14
N VAL A 85 -16.32 -7.75 8.91
CA VAL A 85 -15.68 -8.34 7.71
C VAL A 85 -14.34 -7.65 7.42
N LEU A 86 -14.26 -6.32 7.53
CA LEU A 86 -13.00 -5.61 7.33
C LEU A 86 -11.95 -5.98 8.38
N ASP A 87 -12.35 -6.22 9.63
CA ASP A 87 -11.44 -6.67 10.68
C ASP A 87 -10.99 -8.13 10.46
N GLU A 88 -11.85 -8.99 9.91
CA GLU A 88 -11.46 -10.32 9.46
C GLU A 88 -10.43 -10.25 8.32
N VAL A 89 -10.62 -9.40 7.31
CA VAL A 89 -9.62 -9.17 6.24
C VAL A 89 -8.28 -8.74 6.80
N LYS A 90 -8.25 -7.80 7.75
CA LYS A 90 -7.00 -7.36 8.41
C LYS A 90 -6.35 -8.49 9.18
N ARG A 91 -7.13 -9.27 9.94
CA ARG A 91 -6.64 -10.39 10.75
C ARG A 91 -6.00 -11.46 9.88
N GLU A 92 -6.68 -11.89 8.81
CA GLU A 92 -6.15 -12.90 7.90
C GLU A 92 -4.89 -12.40 7.18
N THR A 93 -4.86 -11.12 6.77
CA THR A 93 -3.66 -10.49 6.18
C THR A 93 -2.49 -10.48 7.17
N ALA A 94 -2.74 -10.17 8.45
CA ALA A 94 -1.73 -10.18 9.48
C ALA A 94 -1.20 -11.59 9.76
N LEU A 95 -2.04 -12.63 9.70
CA LEU A 95 -1.62 -14.03 9.81
C LEU A 95 -0.73 -14.46 8.65
N ILE A 96 -1.08 -14.10 7.42
CA ILE A 96 -0.27 -14.37 6.22
C ILE A 96 1.11 -13.73 6.40
N LEU A 97 1.14 -12.42 6.68
CA LEU A 97 2.40 -11.69 6.86
C LEU A 97 3.22 -12.27 8.02
N GLY A 98 2.61 -12.55 9.17
CA GLY A 98 3.27 -13.12 10.33
C GLY A 98 3.88 -14.49 10.05
N SER A 99 3.16 -15.36 9.34
CA SER A 99 3.65 -16.69 8.94
C SER A 99 4.79 -16.59 7.92
N PHE A 100 4.63 -15.72 6.91
CA PHE A 100 5.65 -15.46 5.91
C PHE A 100 6.94 -14.95 6.55
N TYR A 101 6.85 -13.91 7.38
CA TYR A 101 8.01 -13.34 8.07
C TYR A 101 8.64 -14.31 9.05
N SER A 102 7.86 -15.10 9.81
CA SER A 102 8.45 -15.95 10.85
C SER A 102 9.11 -17.22 10.31
N THR A 103 8.67 -17.74 9.15
CA THR A 103 9.08 -19.07 8.71
C THR A 103 9.88 -19.10 7.40
N MET A 104 9.64 -18.18 6.46
CA MET A 104 10.34 -18.21 5.16
C MET A 104 11.84 -17.97 5.33
N LEU A 105 12.65 -18.78 4.65
CA LEU A 105 14.09 -18.59 4.58
C LEU A 105 14.43 -17.21 4.00
N ARG A 106 15.49 -16.56 4.49
CA ARG A 106 15.97 -15.27 3.99
C ARG A 106 16.85 -15.47 2.76
N ASN A 107 16.19 -15.75 1.65
CA ASN A 107 16.77 -15.92 0.32
C ASN A 107 16.12 -14.95 -0.67
N GLU A 108 16.55 -15.00 -1.94
CA GLU A 108 16.00 -14.20 -3.03
C GLU A 108 14.46 -14.20 -3.10
N ILE A 109 13.78 -15.33 -2.87
CA ILE A 109 12.31 -15.43 -2.91
C ILE A 109 11.68 -14.51 -1.85
N PHE A 110 12.23 -14.54 -0.64
CA PHE A 110 11.79 -13.66 0.43
C PHE A 110 12.07 -12.19 0.09
N ASP A 111 13.25 -11.89 -0.47
CA ASP A 111 13.62 -10.53 -0.84
C ASP A 111 12.79 -9.95 -1.99
N PHE A 112 12.43 -10.74 -3.01
CA PHE A 112 11.50 -10.31 -4.05
C PHE A 112 10.11 -10.02 -3.51
N ALA A 113 9.57 -10.92 -2.67
CA ALA A 113 8.27 -10.69 -2.04
C ALA A 113 8.26 -9.41 -1.18
N GLN A 114 9.37 -9.14 -0.48
CA GLN A 114 9.56 -7.92 0.29
C GLN A 114 9.56 -6.68 -0.61
N ILE A 115 10.33 -6.71 -1.69
CA ILE A 115 10.42 -5.59 -2.63
C ILE A 115 9.03 -5.26 -3.18
N GLY A 116 8.29 -6.26 -3.68
CA GLY A 116 6.92 -6.09 -4.17
C GLY A 116 6.00 -5.48 -3.10
N ALA A 117 5.98 -6.04 -1.89
CA ALA A 117 5.14 -5.55 -0.81
C ALA A 117 5.44 -4.09 -0.40
N PHE A 118 6.70 -3.67 -0.40
CA PHE A 118 7.06 -2.29 -0.08
C PHE A 118 6.83 -1.31 -1.24
N ILE A 119 6.98 -1.74 -2.50
CA ILE A 119 6.61 -0.94 -3.69
C ILE A 119 5.11 -0.65 -3.68
N GLU A 120 4.28 -1.68 -3.50
CA GLU A 120 2.82 -1.53 -3.44
C GLU A 120 2.38 -0.67 -2.25
N ARG A 121 2.99 -0.87 -1.08
CA ARG A 121 2.69 -0.06 0.11
C ARG A 121 3.03 1.40 -0.11
N ALA A 122 4.17 1.70 -0.72
CA ALA A 122 4.57 3.07 -0.98
C ALA A 122 3.65 3.74 -2.02
N ASP A 123 3.27 3.02 -3.07
CA ASP A 123 2.29 3.48 -4.07
C ASP A 123 0.94 3.83 -3.42
N ASN A 124 0.41 2.91 -2.61
CA ASN A 124 -0.86 3.08 -1.91
C ASN A 124 -0.83 4.28 -0.95
N THR A 125 0.24 4.44 -0.16
CA THR A 125 0.40 5.61 0.71
C THR A 125 0.42 6.90 -0.11
N ALA A 126 1.16 6.96 -1.21
CA ALA A 126 1.25 8.13 -2.06
C ALA A 126 -0.12 8.50 -2.65
N ARG A 127 -0.88 7.53 -3.19
CA ARG A 127 -2.22 7.74 -3.74
C ARG A 127 -3.23 8.18 -2.70
N ILE A 128 -3.20 7.61 -1.49
CA ILE A 128 -4.10 8.01 -0.39
C ILE A 128 -3.90 9.48 -0.04
N ILE A 129 -2.65 9.95 0.02
CA ILE A 129 -2.32 11.35 0.31
C ILE A 129 -2.74 12.25 -0.86
N ASP A 130 -2.43 11.85 -2.09
CA ASP A 130 -2.67 12.64 -3.30
C ASP A 130 -4.17 12.91 -3.53
N VAL A 131 -4.98 11.85 -3.44
CA VAL A 131 -6.44 11.94 -3.57
C VAL A 131 -7.04 12.89 -2.55
N LYS A 132 -6.51 12.90 -1.33
CA LYS A 132 -7.00 13.76 -0.25
C LYS A 132 -6.59 15.22 -0.44
N TYR A 133 -5.41 15.48 -0.98
CA TYR A 133 -4.98 16.84 -1.30
C TYR A 133 -5.94 17.50 -2.29
N HIS A 134 -6.40 16.78 -3.32
CA HIS A 134 -7.30 17.33 -4.35
C HIS A 134 -8.79 17.35 -3.98
N LEU A 135 -9.30 16.28 -3.35
CA LEU A 135 -10.74 16.17 -3.10
C LEU A 135 -11.24 17.03 -1.93
N LEU A 136 -10.36 17.43 -1.01
CA LEU A 136 -10.78 18.07 0.26
C LEU A 136 -10.16 19.43 0.55
N LEU A 137 -9.19 19.90 -0.23
CA LEU A 137 -8.65 21.27 -0.14
C LEU A 137 -9.14 22.20 -1.27
N PRO A 138 -10.40 22.18 -1.77
CA PRO A 138 -10.79 23.04 -2.89
C PRO A 138 -10.91 24.53 -2.52
N SER A 139 -10.62 24.93 -1.28
CA SER A 139 -10.54 26.35 -0.92
C SER A 139 -9.64 26.57 0.29
N VAL A 140 -8.72 27.54 0.18
CA VAL A 140 -7.86 28.04 1.27
C VAL A 140 -8.65 28.43 2.53
N SER A 141 -9.96 28.69 2.39
CA SER A 141 -10.87 29.04 3.48
C SER A 141 -11.25 27.90 4.44
N HIS A 142 -10.95 26.63 4.13
CA HIS A 142 -11.33 25.48 4.97
C HIS A 142 -10.15 24.77 5.66
N VAL A 143 -8.92 25.22 5.42
CA VAL A 143 -7.71 24.67 6.05
C VAL A 143 -7.75 24.95 7.56
N GLY A 144 -7.70 23.91 8.39
CA GLY A 144 -7.72 24.03 9.85
C GLY A 144 -9.12 24.03 10.49
N THR A 145 -10.17 23.67 9.74
CA THR A 145 -11.53 23.46 10.27
C THR A 145 -11.68 22.07 10.94
N ILE A 146 -12.76 21.87 11.70
CA ILE A 146 -13.08 20.57 12.34
C ILE A 146 -13.31 19.46 11.28
N LEU A 147 -13.92 19.83 10.14
CA LEU A 147 -14.10 18.94 8.99
C LEU A 147 -12.76 18.45 8.42
N ASP A 148 -11.78 19.35 8.27
CA ASP A 148 -10.42 19.03 7.85
C ASP A 148 -9.75 18.06 8.85
N THR A 149 -9.91 18.32 10.15
CA THR A 149 -9.36 17.48 11.24
C THR A 149 -9.88 16.03 11.19
N ASN A 150 -11.18 15.82 11.02
CA ASN A 150 -11.79 14.48 10.94
C ASN A 150 -11.33 13.69 9.70
N HIS A 151 -11.11 14.39 8.58
CA HIS A 151 -10.66 13.77 7.34
C HIS A 151 -9.20 13.32 7.41
N TRP A 152 -8.32 14.13 8.02
CA TRP A 152 -6.94 13.76 8.29
C TRP A 152 -6.83 12.60 9.28
N GLU A 153 -7.70 12.58 10.29
CA GLU A 153 -7.81 11.44 11.21
C GLU A 153 -8.17 10.15 10.45
N SER A 154 -9.14 10.23 9.53
CA SER A 154 -9.56 9.09 8.72
C SER A 154 -8.42 8.55 7.84
N ILE A 155 -7.57 9.43 7.28
CA ILE A 155 -6.35 9.02 6.56
C ILE A 155 -5.44 8.25 7.50
N LEU A 156 -5.08 8.83 8.64
CA LEU A 156 -4.20 8.19 9.60
C LEU A 156 -4.75 6.85 10.07
N ARG A 157 -6.07 6.70 10.23
CA ARG A 157 -6.70 5.40 10.54
C ARG A 157 -6.60 4.41 9.39
N SER A 158 -6.81 4.85 8.14
CA SER A 158 -6.72 3.99 6.94
C SER A 158 -5.32 3.39 6.72
N VAL A 159 -4.28 4.10 7.17
CA VAL A 159 -2.88 3.63 7.14
C VAL A 159 -2.37 3.19 8.52
N GLU A 160 -3.26 2.93 9.47
CA GLU A 160 -2.99 2.52 10.87
C GLU A 160 -1.91 3.36 11.59
N ALA A 161 -1.80 4.62 11.21
CA ALA A 161 -0.81 5.58 11.64
C ALA A 161 -1.32 6.50 12.78
N HIS A 162 -2.60 6.38 13.16
CA HIS A 162 -3.27 7.30 14.08
C HIS A 162 -2.55 7.48 15.42
N ASN A 163 -2.27 6.38 16.13
CA ASN A 163 -1.64 6.46 17.45
C ASN A 163 -0.17 6.83 17.34
N SER A 164 0.53 6.25 16.36
CA SER A 164 1.97 6.47 16.17
C SER A 164 2.28 7.89 15.70
N TYR A 165 1.38 8.54 14.94
CA TYR A 165 1.48 9.97 14.62
C TYR A 165 1.46 10.82 15.89
N ARG A 166 0.54 10.53 16.82
CA ARG A 166 0.39 11.32 18.06
C ARG A 166 1.63 11.23 18.95
N TRP A 167 2.39 10.15 18.88
CA TRP A 167 3.68 10.03 19.58
C TRP A 167 4.75 10.97 19.03
N VAL A 168 4.68 11.34 17.75
CA VAL A 168 5.69 12.18 17.08
C VAL A 168 5.28 13.66 17.04
N TYR A 169 4.03 13.96 16.68
CA TYR A 169 3.56 15.33 16.45
C TYR A 169 2.49 15.81 17.44
N GLY A 170 2.13 14.98 18.41
CA GLY A 170 1.10 15.29 19.41
C GLY A 170 -0.32 15.14 18.88
N VAL A 171 -1.29 15.66 19.63
CA VAL A 171 -2.72 15.39 19.42
C VAL A 171 -3.38 16.21 18.31
N LYS A 172 -2.70 17.26 17.81
CA LYS A 172 -3.26 18.14 16.77
C LYS A 172 -2.92 17.59 15.38
N TYR A 173 -3.94 17.38 14.55
CA TYR A 173 -3.77 16.99 13.16
C TYR A 173 -3.48 18.23 12.32
N LYS A 174 -2.25 18.32 11.79
CA LYS A 174 -1.84 19.38 10.87
C LYS A 174 -1.49 18.74 9.52
N PRO A 175 -2.02 19.25 8.39
CA PRO A 175 -1.76 18.67 7.06
C PRO A 175 -0.26 18.44 6.78
N MET A 176 0.56 19.45 7.05
CA MET A 176 2.01 19.39 6.82
C MET A 176 2.69 18.33 7.70
N ASN A 177 2.30 18.20 8.98
CA ASN A 177 2.85 17.16 9.86
C ASN A 177 2.45 15.76 9.41
N ILE A 178 1.23 15.57 8.92
CA ILE A 178 0.76 14.26 8.45
C ILE A 178 1.48 13.89 7.15
N ALA A 179 1.63 14.83 6.23
CA ALA A 179 2.42 14.62 5.03
C ALA A 179 3.89 14.32 5.37
N ASP A 180 4.52 15.06 6.29
CA ASP A 180 5.87 14.74 6.77
C ASP A 180 5.94 13.31 7.36
N TYR A 181 4.95 12.95 8.17
CA TYR A 181 4.88 11.62 8.80
C TYR A 181 4.74 10.47 7.81
N LEU A 182 3.92 10.64 6.78
CA LEU A 182 3.63 9.61 5.79
C LEU A 182 4.59 9.63 4.59
N LEU A 183 5.36 10.71 4.37
CA LEU A 183 6.33 10.79 3.28
C LEU A 183 7.76 10.54 3.77
N LEU A 184 8.19 11.29 4.78
CA LEU A 184 9.62 11.48 5.10
C LEU A 184 10.05 10.81 6.41
N ASN A 185 9.12 10.53 7.33
CA ASN A 185 9.46 9.94 8.63
C ASN A 185 9.84 8.45 8.50
N GLY A 186 11.14 8.15 8.52
CA GLY A 186 11.67 6.79 8.36
C GLY A 186 11.30 5.79 9.46
N ARG A 187 10.69 6.24 10.57
CA ARG A 187 10.19 5.35 11.64
C ARG A 187 8.78 4.83 11.37
N MET A 188 8.02 5.49 10.50
CA MET A 188 6.66 5.07 10.14
C MET A 188 6.71 3.96 9.08
N PRO A 189 6.23 2.72 9.36
CA PRO A 189 6.41 1.57 8.45
C PRO A 189 5.74 1.68 7.07
N ARG A 190 4.80 2.61 6.92
CA ARG A 190 4.12 2.92 5.64
C ARG A 190 4.63 4.19 4.98
N SER A 191 5.59 4.91 5.58
CA SER A 191 6.10 6.12 4.94
C SER A 191 6.90 5.78 3.68
N LEU A 192 6.88 6.68 2.70
CA LEU A 192 7.60 6.47 1.44
C LEU A 192 9.09 6.21 1.69
N ARG A 193 9.71 7.02 2.56
CA ARG A 193 11.13 6.86 2.94
C ARG A 193 11.40 5.52 3.61
N HIS A 194 10.53 5.07 4.52
CA HIS A 194 10.72 3.77 5.15
C HIS A 194 10.62 2.64 4.12
N CYS A 195 9.59 2.66 3.28
CA CYS A 195 9.38 1.64 2.25
C CYS A 195 10.56 1.56 1.29
N TYR A 196 11.08 2.71 0.81
CA TYR A 196 12.25 2.73 -0.06
C TYR A 196 13.55 2.30 0.64
N GLY A 197 13.68 2.58 1.95
CA GLY A 197 14.78 2.02 2.75
C GLY A 197 14.74 0.49 2.79
N ARG A 198 13.54 -0.10 2.86
CA ARG A 198 13.34 -1.56 2.84
C ARG A 198 13.57 -2.16 1.46
N VAL A 199 13.07 -1.52 0.40
CA VAL A 199 13.34 -1.89 -0.99
C VAL A 199 14.85 -1.91 -1.25
N MET A 200 15.56 -0.83 -0.92
CA MET A 200 17.02 -0.76 -1.10
C MET A 200 17.75 -1.84 -0.30
N SER A 201 17.29 -2.14 0.91
CA SER A 201 17.88 -3.19 1.73
C SER A 201 17.75 -4.57 1.08
N SER A 202 16.58 -4.92 0.56
CA SER A 202 16.37 -6.20 -0.13
C SER A 202 17.06 -6.27 -1.50
N LEU A 203 17.06 -5.19 -2.29
CA LEU A 203 17.85 -5.13 -3.53
C LEU A 203 19.35 -5.37 -3.25
N ASN A 204 19.90 -4.76 -2.21
CA ASN A 204 21.30 -4.98 -1.83
C ASN A 204 21.59 -6.43 -1.37
N LEU A 205 20.59 -7.17 -0.87
CA LEU A 205 20.74 -8.59 -0.58
C LEU A 205 20.81 -9.41 -1.86
N LEU A 206 19.97 -9.10 -2.85
CA LEU A 206 20.02 -9.71 -4.18
C LEU A 206 21.38 -9.47 -4.87
N VAL A 207 21.96 -8.27 -4.76
CA VAL A 207 23.33 -8.02 -5.28
C VAL A 207 24.36 -8.93 -4.61
N LYS A 208 24.23 -9.17 -3.30
CA LYS A 208 25.17 -10.07 -2.59
C LYS A 208 25.01 -11.52 -3.05
N GLU A 209 23.81 -11.94 -3.43
CA GLU A 209 23.50 -13.30 -3.88
C GLU A 209 23.89 -13.52 -5.35
N HIS A 210 23.55 -12.58 -6.25
CA HIS A 210 23.79 -12.70 -7.70
C HIS A 210 25.09 -12.03 -8.18
N GLY A 211 25.75 -11.23 -7.33
CA GLY A 211 27.02 -10.57 -7.64
C GLY A 211 26.92 -9.37 -8.60
N THR A 212 25.72 -8.98 -9.03
CA THR A 212 25.52 -7.95 -10.05
C THR A 212 24.48 -6.92 -9.61
N ALA A 213 24.77 -5.64 -9.85
CA ALA A 213 23.82 -4.56 -9.71
C ALA A 213 23.18 -4.23 -11.07
N HIS A 214 21.89 -3.91 -11.04
CA HIS A 214 21.07 -3.55 -12.20
C HIS A 214 20.49 -2.14 -12.06
N ALA A 215 19.90 -1.60 -13.14
CA ALA A 215 19.30 -0.26 -13.17
C ALA A 215 18.28 -0.01 -12.04
N CYS A 216 17.57 -1.05 -11.59
CA CYS A 216 16.63 -0.93 -10.46
C CYS A 216 17.29 -0.44 -9.16
N HIS A 217 18.59 -0.70 -8.97
CA HIS A 217 19.35 -0.22 -7.81
C HIS A 217 19.55 1.29 -7.88
N ASP A 218 19.89 1.81 -9.06
CA ASP A 218 20.05 3.24 -9.28
C ASP A 218 18.72 3.97 -9.11
N THR A 219 17.63 3.45 -9.70
CA THR A 219 16.29 4.03 -9.56
C THR A 219 15.84 4.07 -8.09
N ALA A 220 16.02 2.96 -7.36
CA ALA A 220 15.66 2.90 -5.95
C ALA A 220 16.56 3.81 -5.09
N ALA A 221 17.87 3.86 -5.36
CA ALA A 221 18.82 4.72 -4.64
C ALA A 221 18.51 6.20 -4.85
N GLN A 222 18.30 6.63 -6.09
CA GLN A 222 17.95 8.02 -6.42
C GLN A 222 16.64 8.43 -5.75
N THR A 223 15.64 7.54 -5.72
CA THR A 223 14.36 7.83 -5.09
C THR A 223 14.51 7.93 -3.56
N LEU A 224 15.29 7.05 -2.94
CA LEU A 224 15.57 7.10 -1.50
C LEU A 224 16.37 8.36 -1.11
N THR A 225 17.35 8.77 -1.93
CA THR A 225 18.11 10.02 -1.74
C THR A 225 17.18 11.22 -1.86
N MET A 226 16.33 11.27 -2.90
CA MET A 226 15.33 12.32 -3.06
C MET A 226 14.41 12.46 -1.84
N LEU A 227 13.97 11.34 -1.26
CA LEU A 227 13.17 11.32 -0.03
C LEU A 227 13.97 11.74 1.21
N SER A 228 15.25 11.39 1.27
CA SER A 228 16.11 11.66 2.43
C SER A 228 16.58 13.12 2.48
N ASP A 229 16.81 13.73 1.33
CA ASP A 229 17.32 15.10 1.18
C ASP A 229 16.19 16.14 1.09
N SER A 230 14.93 15.70 1.15
CA SER A 230 13.75 16.57 1.13
C SER A 230 13.32 16.98 2.53
N THR A 231 12.76 18.18 2.61
CA THR A 231 12.00 18.64 3.78
C THR A 231 10.56 18.84 3.37
N ILE A 232 9.64 18.74 4.33
CA ILE A 232 8.23 18.89 4.04
C ILE A 232 7.89 20.30 3.55
N GLU A 233 8.58 21.32 4.06
CA GLU A 233 8.41 22.71 3.63
C GLU A 233 8.79 22.87 2.16
N ARG A 234 9.88 22.24 1.70
CA ARG A 234 10.31 22.26 0.30
C ARG A 234 9.29 21.58 -0.61
N ILE A 235 8.74 20.44 -0.17
CA ILE A 235 7.72 19.72 -0.91
C ILE A 235 6.46 20.58 -1.07
N PHE A 236 5.95 21.17 0.00
CA PHE A 236 4.78 22.04 -0.08
C PHE A 236 5.02 23.30 -0.92
N LYS A 237 6.21 23.90 -0.81
CA LYS A 237 6.59 25.07 -1.61
C LYS A 237 6.61 24.78 -3.12
N ASN A 238 7.07 23.58 -3.50
CA ASN A 238 7.20 23.17 -4.90
C ASN A 238 5.95 22.44 -5.44
N GLY A 239 4.96 22.18 -4.59
CA GLY A 239 3.75 21.45 -4.93
C GLY A 239 3.77 19.99 -4.43
N LEU A 240 2.85 19.66 -3.52
CA LEU A 240 2.74 18.31 -2.96
C LEU A 240 2.24 17.31 -4.01
N HIS A 241 1.27 17.70 -4.84
CA HIS A 241 0.73 16.83 -5.88
C HIS A 241 1.79 16.48 -6.93
N GLU A 242 2.55 17.47 -7.37
CA GLU A 242 3.63 17.33 -8.34
C GLU A 242 4.71 16.39 -7.80
N PHE A 243 5.03 16.52 -6.51
CA PHE A 243 5.93 15.60 -5.81
C PHE A 243 5.39 14.16 -5.80
N LEU A 244 4.13 13.97 -5.40
CA LEU A 244 3.50 12.64 -5.31
C LEU A 244 3.38 11.97 -6.68
N THR A 245 2.97 12.73 -7.71
CA THR A 245 2.90 12.24 -9.09
C THR A 245 4.29 11.89 -9.64
N GLY A 246 5.30 12.70 -9.32
CA GLY A 246 6.69 12.39 -9.63
C GLY A 246 7.18 11.11 -8.94
N PHE A 247 6.81 10.92 -7.68
CA PHE A 247 7.13 9.72 -6.91
C PHE A 247 6.45 8.47 -7.48
N ILE A 248 5.13 8.52 -7.75
CA ILE A 248 4.36 7.39 -8.31
C ILE A 248 5.00 6.91 -9.63
N ARG A 249 5.38 7.84 -10.52
CA ARG A 249 6.08 7.48 -11.77
C ARG A 249 7.42 6.77 -11.53
N ARG A 250 8.21 7.23 -10.55
CA ARG A 250 9.48 6.56 -10.18
C ARG A 250 9.26 5.18 -9.56
N ASN A 251 8.19 5.01 -8.78
CA ASN A 251 7.82 3.74 -8.18
C ASN A 251 7.37 2.72 -9.24
N GLN A 252 6.63 3.18 -10.26
CA GLN A 252 6.30 2.37 -11.43
C GLN A 252 7.54 2.02 -12.25
N GLN A 253 8.43 2.98 -12.50
CA GLN A 253 9.69 2.73 -13.21
C GLN A 253 10.55 1.68 -12.49
N LEU A 254 10.64 1.75 -11.16
CA LEU A 254 11.35 0.75 -10.37
C LEU A 254 10.78 -0.66 -10.61
N GLY A 255 9.46 -0.81 -10.65
CA GLY A 255 8.81 -2.08 -10.97
C GLY A 255 9.22 -2.62 -12.34
N LEU A 256 9.25 -1.75 -13.36
CA LEU A 256 9.70 -2.11 -14.71
C LEU A 256 11.19 -2.48 -14.74
N ASP A 257 12.04 -1.74 -14.05
CA ASP A 257 13.48 -2.02 -13.99
C ASP A 257 13.76 -3.37 -13.32
N ILE A 258 12.99 -3.74 -12.28
CA ILE A 258 13.09 -5.04 -11.62
C ILE A 258 12.62 -6.15 -12.56
N ALA A 259 11.48 -5.97 -13.22
CA ALA A 259 10.94 -6.94 -14.17
C ALA A 259 11.93 -7.22 -15.31
N GLN A 260 12.54 -6.17 -15.86
CA GLN A 260 13.57 -6.29 -16.88
C GLN A 260 14.85 -6.95 -16.35
N ALA A 261 15.31 -6.60 -15.14
CA ALA A 261 16.55 -7.12 -14.58
C ALA A 261 16.49 -8.62 -14.26
N TYR A 262 15.33 -9.10 -13.81
CA TYR A 262 15.15 -10.47 -13.32
C TYR A 262 14.22 -11.32 -14.20
N ASN A 263 13.88 -10.85 -15.39
CA ASN A 263 13.03 -11.53 -16.38
C ASN A 263 11.66 -11.94 -15.83
N PHE A 264 10.97 -11.02 -15.16
CA PHE A 264 9.54 -11.19 -14.90
C PHE A 264 8.76 -10.76 -16.14
N ASP A 265 8.07 -11.72 -16.78
CA ASP A 265 7.18 -11.50 -17.94
C ASP A 265 5.85 -10.85 -17.55
#